data_AF-A0A4R1W917-F1
#
_entry.id   AF-A0A4R1W917-F1
#
_cell.length_a   1.000
_cell.length_b   1.000
_cell.length_c   1.000
_cell.angle_alpha   90.00
_cell.angle_beta   90.00
_cell.angle_gamma   90.00
#
_symmetry.space_group_name_H-M   'P 1'
#
loop_
_entity.id
_entity.type
_entity.pdbx_description
1 polymer ?
#
loop_
_entity_poly.entity_id
_entity_poly.type
_entity_poly.pdbx_seq_one_letter_code
_entity_poly.pdbx_strand_id
1 'polypeptide(L)'
;MLWLEPIPDALVGGGRDTVGLEVIAALQYLPPQHRAALILRDLEGWPAAEVAEVLDARPLAVDDLLAEARVLFDPGPGDVVDHTRPDSVVLLDRYAQAFEQYDVPAIVELFADDAVWEMPPFTSWFRGAKNIGRLISTHCPAKGPGDQVLVPIKANGQPAFAVYMRDPVDNTHRAFQIQVLTLTAAGIIHAVAFFDLSLFDAFALPDLLAGLPESVGGQRPRFHIERIRHNHND
;
A
#
# COMPACT_ATOMS: atom_id res chain seq x y z
N MET A 1 -5.73 -18.01 4.39
CA MET A 1 -5.41 -16.57 4.42
C MET A 1 -5.22 -16.13 2.98
N LEU A 2 -6.08 -15.25 2.44
CA LEU A 2 -6.04 -14.86 1.02
C LEU A 2 -5.10 -13.66 0.76
N TRP A 3 -4.74 -12.91 1.79
CA TRP A 3 -3.82 -11.76 1.72
C TRP A 3 -2.67 -11.98 2.71
N LEU A 4 -1.51 -11.43 2.40
CA LEU A 4 -0.35 -11.41 3.30
C LEU A 4 -0.26 -10.00 3.82
N GLU A 5 -0.24 -9.89 5.14
CA GLU A 5 -0.20 -8.60 5.81
C GLU A 5 1.13 -7.91 5.57
N PRO A 6 1.13 -6.57 5.43
CA PRO A 6 2.35 -5.82 5.26
C PRO A 6 3.18 -5.93 6.54
N ILE A 7 4.49 -6.14 6.38
CA ILE A 7 5.42 -6.30 7.49
C ILE A 7 6.23 -5.00 7.63
N PRO A 8 6.34 -4.44 8.85
CA PRO A 8 7.25 -3.33 9.10
C PRO A 8 8.69 -3.69 8.74
N ASP A 9 9.38 -2.83 7.99
CA ASP A 9 10.78 -3.05 7.58
C ASP A 9 11.72 -3.33 8.75
N ALA A 10 11.41 -2.78 9.93
CA ALA A 10 12.17 -3.01 11.16
C ALA A 10 12.22 -4.49 11.58
N LEU A 11 11.25 -5.31 11.16
CA LEU A 11 11.17 -6.74 11.43
C LEU A 11 11.89 -7.59 10.37
N VAL A 12 12.34 -7.00 9.25
CA VAL A 12 12.96 -7.70 8.11
C VAL A 12 14.49 -7.93 8.30
N GLY A 13 15.03 -7.68 9.49
CA GLY A 13 16.47 -7.71 9.76
C GLY A 13 17.08 -9.09 10.08
N GLY A 14 17.80 -9.67 9.11
CA GLY A 14 19.10 -10.32 9.33
C GLY A 14 19.15 -11.84 9.55
N GLY A 15 19.15 -12.63 8.48
CA GLY A 15 19.53 -14.06 8.52
C GLY A 15 19.73 -14.62 7.12
N ARG A 16 20.95 -15.06 6.80
CA ARG A 16 21.32 -15.65 5.51
C ARG A 16 20.76 -17.07 5.37
N ASP A 17 19.56 -17.17 4.83
CA ASP A 17 19.12 -18.25 3.94
C ASP A 17 18.61 -17.58 2.66
N THR A 18 19.55 -16.93 1.97
CA THR A 18 19.30 -15.76 1.12
C THR A 18 18.44 -16.04 -0.11
N VAL A 19 18.50 -17.22 -0.72
CA VAL A 19 17.68 -17.49 -1.93
C VAL A 19 16.20 -17.63 -1.60
N GLY A 20 15.86 -18.27 -0.47
CA GLY A 20 14.46 -18.46 -0.07
C GLY A 20 13.82 -17.17 0.45
N LEU A 21 14.57 -16.39 1.24
CA LEU A 21 14.10 -15.11 1.78
C LEU A 21 14.01 -14.01 0.72
N GLU A 22 14.93 -13.97 -0.25
CA GLU A 22 14.85 -13.04 -1.39
C GLU A 22 13.63 -13.35 -2.26
N VAL A 23 13.31 -14.64 -2.49
CA VAL A 23 12.09 -15.04 -3.20
C VAL A 23 10.83 -14.74 -2.38
N ILE A 24 10.83 -15.01 -1.07
CA ILE A 24 9.70 -14.68 -0.18
C ILE A 24 9.49 -13.16 -0.13
N ALA A 25 10.57 -12.38 -0.02
CA ALA A 25 10.53 -10.92 -0.08
C ALA A 25 10.08 -10.44 -1.47
N ALA A 26 10.52 -11.09 -2.55
CA ALA A 26 10.07 -10.78 -3.90
C ALA A 26 8.55 -11.02 -4.07
N LEU A 27 8.03 -12.10 -3.49
CA LEU A 27 6.59 -12.38 -3.45
C LEU A 27 5.82 -11.38 -2.56
N GLN A 28 6.47 -10.75 -1.57
CA GLN A 28 5.85 -9.71 -0.74
C GLN A 28 5.61 -8.40 -1.50
N TYR A 29 6.32 -8.17 -2.60
CA TYR A 29 6.06 -7.04 -3.50
C TYR A 29 4.86 -7.27 -4.42
N LEU A 30 4.39 -8.52 -4.52
CA LEU A 30 3.29 -8.86 -5.40
C LEU A 30 1.92 -8.62 -4.73
N PRO A 31 0.96 -8.04 -5.47
CA PRO A 31 -0.43 -8.08 -5.07
C PRO A 31 -0.88 -9.51 -4.77
N PRO A 32 -1.71 -9.76 -3.74
CA PRO A 32 -1.97 -11.14 -3.33
C PRO A 32 -2.65 -12.06 -4.35
N GLN A 33 -3.46 -11.53 -5.29
CA GLN A 33 -3.99 -12.34 -6.39
C GLN A 33 -2.90 -12.73 -7.39
N HIS A 34 -2.01 -11.79 -7.74
CA HIS A 34 -0.83 -12.02 -8.58
C HIS A 34 0.13 -13.01 -7.92
N ARG A 35 0.35 -12.88 -6.61
CA ARG A 35 1.14 -13.84 -5.82
C ARG A 35 0.49 -15.22 -5.79
N ALA A 36 -0.80 -15.30 -5.53
CA ALA A 36 -1.51 -16.58 -5.46
C ALA A 36 -1.51 -17.28 -6.83
N ALA A 37 -1.73 -16.53 -7.91
CA ALA A 37 -1.62 -17.04 -9.27
C ALA A 37 -0.20 -17.57 -9.55
N LEU A 38 0.84 -16.81 -9.19
CA LEU A 38 2.25 -17.20 -9.38
C LEU A 38 2.61 -18.45 -8.56
N ILE A 39 2.23 -18.51 -7.28
CA ILE A 39 2.48 -19.69 -6.43
C ILE A 39 1.78 -20.92 -7.01
N LEU A 40 0.48 -20.83 -7.30
CA LEU A 40 -0.30 -21.99 -7.75
C LEU A 40 0.13 -22.46 -9.15
N ARG A 41 0.44 -21.55 -10.07
CA ARG A 41 0.81 -21.89 -11.46
C ARG A 41 2.29 -22.22 -11.64
N ASP A 42 3.17 -21.37 -11.13
CA ASP A 42 4.61 -21.44 -11.43
C ASP A 42 5.37 -22.26 -10.37
N LEU A 43 4.87 -22.34 -9.13
CA LEU A 43 5.51 -23.11 -8.05
C LEU A 43 4.85 -24.48 -7.84
N GLU A 44 3.53 -24.54 -7.81
CA GLU A 44 2.76 -25.77 -7.58
C GLU A 44 2.29 -26.47 -8.87
N GLY A 45 2.38 -25.80 -10.03
CA GLY A 45 2.09 -26.39 -11.34
C GLY A 45 0.60 -26.64 -11.66
N TRP A 46 -0.33 -26.02 -10.92
CA TRP A 46 -1.77 -26.21 -11.11
C TRP A 46 -2.23 -25.73 -12.49
N PRO A 47 -3.27 -26.33 -13.11
CA PRO A 47 -3.86 -25.80 -14.34
C PRO A 47 -4.52 -24.41 -14.14
N ALA A 48 -4.48 -23.54 -15.16
CA ALA A 48 -5.09 -22.20 -15.10
C ALA A 48 -6.60 -22.21 -14.79
N ALA A 49 -7.32 -23.25 -15.22
CA ALA A 49 -8.73 -23.44 -14.90
C ALA A 49 -8.96 -23.68 -13.41
N GLU A 50 -8.14 -24.51 -12.76
CA GLU A 50 -8.25 -24.80 -11.32
C GLU A 50 -7.86 -23.58 -10.47
N VAL A 51 -6.85 -22.82 -10.91
CA VAL A 51 -6.48 -21.56 -10.26
C VAL A 51 -7.59 -20.51 -10.38
N ALA A 52 -8.26 -20.44 -11.54
CA ALA A 52 -9.40 -19.54 -11.73
C ALA A 52 -10.55 -19.85 -10.76
N GLU A 53 -10.83 -21.14 -10.52
CA GLU A 53 -11.81 -21.58 -9.53
C GLU A 53 -11.41 -21.18 -8.10
N VAL A 54 -10.15 -21.39 -7.71
CA VAL A 54 -9.64 -21.03 -6.38
C VAL A 54 -9.65 -19.51 -6.14
N LEU A 55 -9.34 -18.73 -7.17
CA LEU A 55 -9.26 -17.27 -7.08
C LEU A 55 -10.59 -16.55 -7.36
N ASP A 56 -11.68 -17.30 -7.59
CA ASP A 56 -12.99 -16.77 -8.02
C ASP A 56 -12.84 -15.79 -9.22
N ALA A 57 -12.00 -16.19 -10.17
CA ALA A 57 -11.61 -15.41 -11.35
C ALA A 57 -11.97 -16.13 -12.65
N ARG A 58 -11.90 -15.44 -13.78
CA ARG A 58 -11.99 -16.09 -15.10
C ARG A 58 -10.61 -16.65 -15.50
N PRO A 59 -10.52 -17.77 -16.23
CA PRO A 59 -9.22 -18.33 -16.65
C PRO A 59 -8.31 -17.35 -17.39
N LEU A 60 -8.86 -16.51 -18.27
CA LEU A 60 -8.11 -15.45 -18.94
C LEU A 60 -7.53 -14.41 -17.97
N ALA A 61 -8.22 -14.14 -16.87
CA ALA A 61 -7.72 -13.24 -15.83
C ALA A 61 -6.53 -13.87 -15.09
N VAL A 62 -6.41 -15.20 -15.01
CA VAL A 62 -5.27 -15.86 -14.36
C VAL A 62 -3.98 -15.68 -15.18
N ASP A 63 -4.06 -15.78 -16.50
CA ASP A 63 -2.90 -15.57 -17.37
C ASP A 63 -2.47 -14.10 -17.37
N ASP A 64 -3.41 -13.16 -17.32
CA ASP A 64 -3.13 -11.73 -17.17
C ASP A 64 -2.49 -11.43 -15.79
N LEU A 65 -3.05 -11.99 -14.70
CA LEU A 65 -2.48 -11.90 -13.35
C LEU A 65 -1.05 -12.45 -13.31
N LEU A 66 -0.77 -13.55 -14.00
CA LEU A 66 0.59 -14.12 -14.08
C LEU A 66 1.55 -13.24 -14.88
N ALA A 67 1.12 -12.70 -16.02
CA ALA A 67 1.95 -11.81 -16.82
C ALA A 67 2.32 -10.56 -16.01
N GLU A 68 1.35 -9.97 -15.34
CA GLU A 68 1.55 -8.82 -14.44
C GLU A 68 2.40 -9.21 -13.22
N ALA A 69 2.18 -10.38 -12.61
CA ALA A 69 2.97 -10.87 -11.49
C ALA A 69 4.46 -10.99 -11.87
N ARG A 70 4.76 -11.46 -13.08
CA ARG A 70 6.14 -11.62 -13.56
C ARG A 70 6.82 -10.28 -13.83
N VAL A 71 6.08 -9.30 -14.36
CA VAL A 71 6.57 -7.91 -14.49
C VAL A 71 6.89 -7.30 -13.12
N LEU A 72 6.08 -7.60 -12.10
CA LEU A 72 6.29 -7.12 -10.74
C LEU A 72 7.37 -7.91 -9.97
N PHE A 73 7.57 -9.19 -10.29
CA PHE A 73 8.49 -10.11 -9.61
C PHE A 73 9.93 -10.04 -10.16
N ASP A 74 10.07 -9.86 -11.47
CA ASP A 74 11.33 -9.57 -12.15
C ASP A 74 11.14 -8.28 -12.96
N PRO A 75 11.04 -7.14 -12.27
CA PRO A 75 11.06 -5.85 -12.93
C PRO A 75 12.43 -5.77 -13.56
N GLY A 76 12.50 -5.86 -14.89
CA GLY A 76 13.77 -5.85 -15.61
C GLY A 76 14.68 -4.71 -15.12
N PRO A 77 16.01 -4.83 -15.27
CA PRO A 77 16.95 -3.86 -14.70
C PRO A 77 16.62 -2.43 -15.14
N GLY A 78 15.89 -1.69 -14.30
CA GLY A 78 15.36 -0.35 -14.62
C GLY A 78 13.97 0.01 -14.07
N ASP A 79 13.10 -0.95 -13.71
CA ASP A 79 11.67 -0.62 -13.53
C ASP A 79 11.20 -0.34 -12.09
N VAL A 80 11.87 -0.87 -11.06
CA VAL A 80 11.62 -0.44 -9.66
C VAL A 80 12.44 0.81 -9.38
N VAL A 81 11.73 1.93 -9.24
CA VAL A 81 12.38 3.19 -8.93
C VAL A 81 12.80 3.18 -7.47
N ASP A 82 14.06 3.54 -7.21
CA ASP A 82 14.53 3.85 -5.86
C ASP A 82 13.67 4.98 -5.28
N HIS A 83 12.80 4.62 -4.33
CA HIS A 83 11.85 5.52 -3.71
C HIS A 83 12.50 6.63 -2.87
N THR A 84 13.82 6.58 -2.66
CA THR A 84 14.60 7.64 -2.02
C THR A 84 15.08 8.71 -3.00
N ARG A 85 14.89 8.49 -4.31
CA ARG A 85 15.24 9.48 -5.33
C ARG A 85 14.34 10.72 -5.23
N PRO A 86 14.86 11.90 -5.59
CA PRO A 86 14.10 13.15 -5.44
C PRO A 86 12.75 13.17 -6.15
N ASP A 87 12.66 12.56 -7.34
CA ASP A 87 11.43 12.41 -8.12
C ASP A 87 10.38 11.56 -7.40
N SER A 88 10.79 10.43 -6.81
CA SER A 88 9.89 9.58 -6.00
C SER A 88 9.42 10.28 -4.73
N VAL A 89 10.29 11.02 -4.04
CA VAL A 89 9.89 11.79 -2.85
C VAL A 89 8.84 12.84 -3.22
N VAL A 90 9.03 13.56 -4.33
CA VAL A 90 8.04 14.53 -4.82
C VAL A 90 6.72 13.85 -5.19
N LEU A 91 6.76 12.68 -5.83
CA LEU A 91 5.56 11.92 -6.17
C LEU A 91 4.77 11.49 -4.92
N LEU A 92 5.47 10.96 -3.91
CA LEU A 92 4.87 10.55 -2.64
C LEU A 92 4.32 11.75 -1.85
N ASP A 93 4.98 12.90 -1.91
CA ASP A 93 4.47 14.13 -1.32
C ASP A 93 3.18 14.59 -2.02
N ARG A 94 3.14 14.58 -3.36
CA ARG A 94 1.92 14.88 -4.10
C ARG A 94 0.79 13.91 -3.79
N TYR A 95 1.10 12.63 -3.63
CA TYR A 95 0.15 11.60 -3.22
C TYR A 95 -0.50 11.94 -1.87
N ALA A 96 0.31 12.15 -0.84
CA ALA A 96 -0.22 12.51 0.47
C ALA A 96 -1.07 13.79 0.42
N GLN A 97 -0.59 14.83 -0.27
CA GLN A 97 -1.33 16.08 -0.41
C GLN A 97 -2.68 15.90 -1.13
N ALA A 98 -2.72 15.11 -2.20
CA ALA A 98 -3.95 14.89 -2.96
C ALA A 98 -5.02 14.19 -2.11
N PHE A 99 -4.63 13.19 -1.30
CA PHE A 99 -5.55 12.53 -0.36
C PHE A 99 -5.98 13.44 0.80
N GLU A 100 -5.05 14.20 1.39
CA GLU A 100 -5.33 15.14 2.48
C GLU A 100 -6.26 16.29 2.05
N GLN A 101 -6.17 16.73 0.79
CA GLN A 101 -7.06 17.73 0.20
C GLN A 101 -8.35 17.12 -0.39
N TYR A 102 -8.47 15.79 -0.38
CA TYR A 102 -9.54 15.06 -1.07
C TYR A 102 -9.71 15.47 -2.55
N ASP A 103 -8.58 15.73 -3.21
CA ASP A 103 -8.51 16.14 -4.62
C ASP A 103 -8.47 14.89 -5.53
N VAL A 104 -9.66 14.37 -5.84
CA VAL A 104 -9.80 13.16 -6.66
C VAL A 104 -9.19 13.31 -8.06
N PRO A 105 -9.36 14.43 -8.79
CA PRO A 105 -8.65 14.66 -10.05
C PRO A 105 -7.12 14.54 -9.90
N ALA A 106 -6.53 15.18 -8.89
CA ALA A 106 -5.09 15.08 -8.66
C ALA A 106 -4.67 13.65 -8.29
N ILE A 107 -5.47 12.90 -7.51
CA ILE A 107 -5.20 11.49 -7.21
C ILE A 107 -5.13 10.68 -8.51
N VAL A 108 -6.09 10.86 -9.43
CA VAL A 108 -6.13 10.14 -10.72
C VAL A 108 -4.87 10.40 -11.54
N GLU A 109 -4.33 11.62 -11.55
CA GLU A 109 -3.12 11.97 -12.30
C GLU A 109 -1.83 11.31 -11.77
N LEU A 110 -1.82 10.84 -10.52
CA LEU A 110 -0.65 10.20 -9.91
C LEU A 110 -0.54 8.70 -10.24
N PHE A 111 -1.65 8.09 -10.64
CA PHE A 111 -1.72 6.69 -11.00
C PHE A 111 -1.48 6.49 -12.49
N ALA A 112 -0.79 5.41 -12.84
CA ALA A 112 -0.71 4.93 -14.22
C ALA A 112 -2.12 4.57 -14.74
N ASP A 113 -2.31 4.67 -16.06
CA ASP A 113 -3.60 4.46 -16.71
C ASP A 113 -4.23 3.10 -16.41
N ASP A 114 -3.41 2.07 -16.19
CA ASP A 114 -3.79 0.69 -15.89
C ASP A 114 -3.49 0.28 -14.44
N ALA A 115 -3.18 1.23 -13.56
CA ALA A 115 -2.83 0.97 -12.18
C ALA A 115 -3.89 0.17 -11.42
N VAL A 116 -3.46 -0.64 -10.46
CA VAL A 116 -4.34 -1.51 -9.68
C VAL A 116 -4.51 -0.97 -8.26
N TRP A 117 -5.74 -1.00 -7.75
CA TRP A 117 -6.06 -0.70 -6.35
C TRP A 117 -6.79 -1.86 -5.69
N GLU A 118 -6.29 -2.29 -4.55
CA GLU A 118 -6.84 -3.37 -3.74
C GLU A 118 -7.20 -2.88 -2.34
N MET A 119 -8.18 -3.53 -1.71
CA MET A 119 -8.66 -3.15 -0.38
C MET A 119 -8.89 -4.36 0.53
N PRO A 120 -7.86 -5.11 0.94
CA PRO A 120 -8.07 -6.24 1.85
C PRO A 120 -8.83 -5.81 3.12
N PRO A 121 -9.83 -6.60 3.59
CA PRO A 121 -10.17 -7.96 3.16
C PRO A 121 -11.19 -8.04 1.99
N PHE A 122 -11.59 -6.92 1.38
CA PHE A 122 -12.51 -6.94 0.24
C PHE A 122 -11.83 -7.61 -0.96
N THR A 123 -12.51 -8.59 -1.56
CA THR A 123 -11.99 -9.35 -2.71
C THR A 123 -12.07 -8.58 -4.04
N SER A 124 -12.77 -7.45 -4.05
CA SER A 124 -12.87 -6.57 -5.21
C SER A 124 -11.61 -5.72 -5.36
N TRP A 125 -11.08 -5.68 -6.57
CA TRP A 125 -9.97 -4.83 -6.98
C TRP A 125 -10.40 -3.94 -8.15
N PHE A 126 -9.68 -2.85 -8.34
CA PHE A 126 -10.02 -1.83 -9.33
C PHE A 126 -8.83 -1.59 -10.24
N ARG A 127 -9.04 -1.72 -11.55
CA ARG A 127 -8.02 -1.44 -12.57
C ARG A 127 -8.26 -0.09 -13.23
N GLY A 128 -7.18 0.67 -13.35
CA GLY A 128 -7.05 1.93 -14.06
C GLY A 128 -7.37 3.17 -13.22
N ALA A 129 -6.57 4.21 -13.42
CA ALA A 129 -6.59 5.43 -12.60
C ALA A 129 -7.99 6.05 -12.44
N LYS A 130 -8.79 6.09 -13.52
CA LYS A 130 -10.17 6.62 -13.48
C LYS A 130 -11.10 5.80 -12.60
N ASN A 131 -10.96 4.47 -12.60
CA ASN A 131 -11.77 3.60 -11.75
C ASN A 131 -11.35 3.72 -10.28
N ILE A 132 -10.05 3.92 -10.01
CA ILE A 132 -9.53 4.25 -8.68
C ILE A 132 -10.13 5.57 -8.17
N GLY A 133 -10.13 6.62 -9.00
CA GLY A 133 -10.77 7.90 -8.63
C GLY A 133 -12.26 7.75 -8.35
N ARG A 134 -12.98 6.96 -9.15
CA ARG A 134 -14.40 6.65 -8.93
C ARG A 134 -14.63 5.88 -7.62
N LEU A 135 -13.79 4.88 -7.33
CA LEU A 135 -13.82 4.16 -6.06
C LEU A 135 -13.68 5.13 -4.89
N ILE A 136 -12.63 5.96 -4.90
CA ILE A 136 -12.33 6.91 -3.82
C ILE A 136 -13.49 7.89 -3.63
N SER A 137 -13.94 8.55 -4.70
CA SER A 137 -15.05 9.52 -4.64
C SER A 137 -16.39 8.93 -4.15
N THR A 138 -16.60 7.62 -4.34
CA THR A 138 -17.87 6.96 -4.01
C THR A 138 -17.85 6.31 -2.64
N HIS A 139 -16.74 5.68 -2.25
CA HIS A 139 -16.65 4.80 -1.09
C HIS A 139 -15.75 5.33 0.02
N CYS A 140 -14.92 6.35 -0.24
CA CYS A 140 -14.13 6.98 0.81
C CYS A 140 -15.07 7.75 1.77
N PRO A 141 -14.94 7.57 3.09
CA PRO A 141 -15.72 8.34 4.06
C PRO A 141 -15.45 9.85 4.00
N ALA A 142 -14.26 10.25 3.55
CA ALA A 142 -13.86 11.65 3.41
C ALA A 142 -14.87 12.45 2.57
N LYS A 143 -15.08 13.70 2.96
CA LYS A 143 -15.98 14.68 2.34
C LYS A 143 -15.24 15.94 1.90
N GLY A 144 -14.06 16.20 2.43
CA GLY A 144 -13.24 17.33 1.99
C GLY A 144 -11.85 17.38 2.63
N PRO A 145 -11.14 18.51 2.42
CA PRO A 145 -9.81 18.73 2.95
C PRO A 145 -9.74 18.54 4.47
N GLY A 146 -8.69 17.86 4.93
CA GLY A 146 -8.42 17.62 6.35
C GLY A 146 -9.23 16.48 6.96
N ASP A 147 -10.08 15.78 6.21
CA ASP A 147 -10.71 14.55 6.70
C ASP A 147 -9.73 13.38 6.78
N GLN A 148 -8.64 13.43 6.01
CA GLN A 148 -7.57 12.42 6.02
C GLN A 148 -6.25 13.05 6.39
N VAL A 149 -5.43 12.31 7.14
CA VAL A 149 -4.02 12.62 7.42
C VAL A 149 -3.19 11.41 7.03
N LEU A 150 -2.15 11.61 6.23
CA LEU A 150 -1.30 10.54 5.73
C LEU A 150 0.07 10.63 6.39
N VAL A 151 0.38 9.66 7.26
CA VAL A 151 1.67 9.56 7.94
C VAL A 151 2.58 8.63 7.13
N PRO A 152 3.70 9.09 6.58
CA PRO A 152 4.60 8.26 5.78
C PRO A 152 5.26 7.18 6.66
N ILE A 153 5.22 5.95 6.17
CA ILE A 153 5.85 4.76 6.76
C ILE A 153 6.54 3.94 5.65
N LYS A 154 7.15 2.81 6.01
CA LYS A 154 7.64 1.82 5.05
C LYS A 154 7.10 0.45 5.39
N ALA A 155 6.68 -0.29 4.37
CA ALA A 155 6.17 -1.64 4.49
C ALA A 155 6.77 -2.49 3.38
N ASN A 156 7.30 -3.67 3.73
CA ASN A 156 7.93 -4.59 2.78
C ASN A 156 9.05 -3.94 1.94
N GLY A 157 9.72 -2.88 2.40
CA GLY A 157 10.70 -2.12 1.61
C GLY A 157 10.09 -1.16 0.58
N GLN A 158 8.76 -1.04 0.54
CA GLN A 158 8.01 -0.12 -0.31
C GLN A 158 7.57 1.13 0.47
N PRO A 159 7.37 2.27 -0.22
CA PRO A 159 6.75 3.43 0.39
C PRO A 159 5.29 3.12 0.77
N ALA A 160 4.90 3.56 1.96
CA ALA A 160 3.56 3.34 2.47
C ALA A 160 3.07 4.53 3.32
N PHE A 161 1.76 4.60 3.54
CA PHE A 161 1.14 5.61 4.38
C PHE A 161 0.18 4.97 5.38
N ALA A 162 0.31 5.34 6.65
CA ALA A 162 -0.75 5.15 7.62
C ALA A 162 -1.76 6.29 7.46
N VAL A 163 -2.98 5.93 7.11
CA VAL A 163 -4.07 6.89 6.91
C VAL A 163 -4.89 6.95 8.19
N TYR A 164 -5.06 8.17 8.69
CA TYR A 164 -5.98 8.48 9.77
C TYR A 164 -7.17 9.25 9.21
N MET A 165 -8.38 8.81 9.56
CA MET A 165 -9.64 9.40 9.10
C MET A 165 -10.28 10.19 10.24
N ARG A 166 -10.80 11.38 9.93
CA ARG A 166 -11.52 12.21 10.88
C ARG A 166 -12.87 11.58 11.22
N ASP A 167 -13.08 11.32 12.50
CA ASP A 167 -14.37 10.90 13.03
C ASP A 167 -15.33 12.11 13.04
N PRO A 168 -16.50 12.04 12.37
CA PRO A 168 -17.44 13.16 12.35
C PRO A 168 -18.10 13.43 13.71
N VAL A 169 -18.03 12.49 14.67
CA VAL A 169 -18.65 12.64 15.99
C VAL A 169 -17.85 13.60 16.87
N ASP A 170 -16.52 13.48 16.88
CA ASP A 170 -15.64 14.25 17.78
C ASP A 170 -14.50 15.00 17.07
N ASN A 171 -14.43 14.91 15.74
CA ASN A 171 -13.40 15.50 14.88
C ASN A 171 -11.95 15.00 15.15
N THR A 172 -11.79 13.85 15.80
CA THR A 172 -10.48 13.23 16.02
C THR A 172 -10.08 12.37 14.83
N HIS A 173 -8.82 12.42 14.43
CA HIS A 173 -8.26 11.52 13.41
C HIS A 173 -7.90 10.17 14.02
N ARG A 174 -8.59 9.11 13.57
CA ARG A 174 -8.43 7.73 14.04
C ARG A 174 -7.81 6.85 12.96
N ALA A 175 -7.05 5.83 13.38
CA ALA A 175 -6.50 4.81 12.50
C ALA A 175 -7.58 4.27 11.55
N PHE A 176 -7.26 4.20 10.26
CA PHE A 176 -8.25 3.85 9.24
C PHE A 176 -7.75 2.77 8.28
N GLN A 177 -6.58 2.96 7.68
CA GLN A 177 -5.98 1.97 6.77
C GLN A 177 -4.48 2.20 6.63
N ILE A 178 -3.75 1.19 6.18
CA ILE A 178 -2.37 1.32 5.68
C ILE A 178 -2.38 1.14 4.17
N GLN A 179 -1.83 2.12 3.45
CA GLN A 179 -1.67 2.09 2.00
C GLN A 179 -0.23 1.77 1.64
N VAL A 180 0.02 0.67 0.93
CA VAL A 180 1.34 0.30 0.41
C VAL A 180 1.37 0.54 -1.09
N LEU A 181 2.41 1.23 -1.59
CA LEU A 181 2.47 1.70 -2.97
C LEU A 181 3.65 1.07 -3.74
N THR A 182 3.37 0.65 -4.98
CA THR A 182 4.42 0.28 -5.95
C THR A 182 4.56 1.38 -6.99
N LEU A 183 5.79 1.86 -7.15
CA LEU A 183 6.15 2.98 -8.04
C LEU A 183 7.01 2.50 -9.19
N THR A 184 6.81 3.09 -10.37
CA THR A 184 7.68 2.98 -11.54
C THR A 184 8.00 4.36 -12.10
N ALA A 185 8.82 4.43 -13.16
CA ALA A 185 9.06 5.68 -13.88
C ALA A 185 7.77 6.29 -14.49
N ALA A 186 6.74 5.47 -14.71
CA ALA A 186 5.45 5.91 -15.25
C ALA A 186 4.50 6.48 -14.17
N GLY A 187 4.82 6.35 -12.89
CA GLY A 187 3.97 6.78 -11.77
C GLY A 187 3.64 5.63 -10.81
N ILE A 188 2.54 5.76 -10.07
CA ILE A 188 2.07 4.72 -9.15
C ILE A 188 1.30 3.67 -9.95
N ILE A 189 1.79 2.43 -9.94
CA ILE A 189 1.17 1.33 -10.70
C ILE A 189 0.30 0.42 -9.83
N HIS A 190 0.49 0.47 -8.51
CA HIS A 190 -0.27 -0.36 -7.59
C HIS A 190 -0.39 0.28 -6.22
N ALA A 191 -1.55 0.12 -5.61
CA ALA A 191 -1.81 0.49 -4.22
C ALA A 191 -2.63 -0.61 -3.53
N VAL A 192 -2.17 -1.06 -2.36
CA VAL A 192 -2.94 -1.95 -1.49
C VAL A 192 -3.33 -1.19 -0.23
N ALA A 193 -4.62 -1.06 0.01
CA ALA A 193 -5.18 -0.40 1.18
C ALA A 193 -5.69 -1.44 2.19
N PHE A 194 -4.87 -1.73 3.21
CA PHE A 194 -5.20 -2.66 4.28
C PHE A 194 -6.05 -1.98 5.35
N PHE A 195 -7.27 -2.48 5.56
CA PHE A 195 -8.20 -1.97 6.57
C PHE A 195 -8.11 -2.68 7.93
N ASP A 196 -7.18 -3.63 8.09
CA ASP A 196 -6.94 -4.27 9.39
C ASP A 196 -6.23 -3.29 10.33
N LEU A 197 -6.97 -2.82 11.35
CA LEU A 197 -6.47 -1.84 12.30
C LEU A 197 -5.40 -2.42 13.24
N SER A 198 -5.31 -3.74 13.41
CA SER A 198 -4.24 -4.37 14.20
C SER A 198 -2.85 -4.13 13.60
N LEU A 199 -2.78 -3.76 12.32
CA LEU A 199 -1.53 -3.35 11.69
C LEU A 199 -0.98 -2.05 12.29
N PHE A 200 -1.79 -1.16 12.85
CA PHE A 200 -1.26 0.06 13.49
C PHE A 200 -0.36 -0.31 14.69
N ASP A 201 -0.78 -1.29 15.50
CA ASP A 201 0.06 -1.85 16.57
C ASP A 201 1.34 -2.50 16.02
N ALA A 202 1.23 -3.31 14.97
CA ALA A 202 2.38 -3.98 14.35
C ALA A 202 3.43 -2.97 13.84
N PHE A 203 2.97 -1.83 13.31
CA PHE A 203 3.82 -0.73 12.86
C PHE A 203 4.19 0.26 13.97
N ALA A 204 3.83 -0.01 15.23
CA ALA A 204 4.05 0.85 16.39
C ALA A 204 3.51 2.28 16.20
N LEU A 205 2.33 2.37 15.57
CA LEU A 205 1.57 3.59 15.32
C LEU A 205 0.44 3.73 16.35
N PRO A 206 0.06 4.95 16.73
CA PRO A 206 -1.07 5.16 17.63
C PRO A 206 -2.41 4.89 16.93
N ASP A 207 -3.44 4.56 17.71
CA ASP A 207 -4.83 4.47 17.20
C ASP A 207 -5.45 5.84 16.86
N LEU A 208 -4.89 6.91 17.42
CA LEU A 208 -5.40 8.28 17.35
C LEU A 208 -4.27 9.26 17.16
N LEU A 209 -4.45 10.24 16.27
CA LEU A 209 -3.57 11.39 16.21
C LEU A 209 -4.11 12.48 17.14
N ALA A 210 -3.51 12.60 18.33
CA ALA A 210 -3.69 13.75 19.21
C ALA A 210 -2.48 14.70 19.07
N GLY A 211 -2.73 16.01 19.00
CA GLY A 211 -1.66 17.02 19.05
C GLY A 211 -0.98 17.35 17.70
N LEU A 212 -1.70 17.26 16.57
CA LEU A 212 -1.26 17.92 15.34
C LEU A 212 -1.01 19.42 15.66
N PRO A 213 0.19 19.98 15.42
CA PRO A 213 0.33 21.43 15.51
C PRO A 213 -0.67 22.05 14.54
N GLU A 214 -1.37 23.11 14.98
CA GLU A 214 -2.20 23.91 14.09
C GLU A 214 -1.38 24.21 12.83
N SER A 215 -1.92 23.89 11.66
CA SER A 215 -1.27 24.17 10.39
C SER A 215 -1.25 25.69 10.18
N VAL A 216 -0.25 26.36 10.76
CA VAL A 216 0.06 27.75 10.45
C VAL A 216 0.80 27.75 9.12
N GLY A 217 0.04 27.91 8.03
CA GLY A 217 0.55 28.20 6.70
C GLY A 217 1.29 27.05 6.01
N GLY A 218 0.56 26.20 5.29
CA GLY A 218 1.07 25.42 4.15
C GLY A 218 2.22 24.42 4.39
N GLN A 219 2.71 24.27 5.62
CA GLN A 219 3.80 23.37 5.96
C GLN A 219 3.24 22.15 6.70
N ARG A 220 3.60 20.93 6.25
CA ARG A 220 3.21 19.69 6.92
C ARG A 220 3.68 19.67 8.39
N PRO A 221 2.85 19.18 9.33
CA PRO A 221 3.31 18.86 10.66
C PRO A 221 4.44 17.82 10.58
N ARG A 222 5.61 18.13 11.14
CA ARG A 222 6.69 17.16 11.32
C ARG A 222 6.30 16.24 12.48
N PHE A 223 5.97 14.99 12.17
CA PHE A 223 5.74 13.98 13.19
C PHE A 223 7.07 13.49 13.75
N HIS A 224 7.32 13.75 15.04
CA HIS A 224 8.43 13.17 15.76
C HIS A 224 7.99 11.82 16.34
N ILE A 225 8.51 10.73 15.80
CA ILE A 225 8.30 9.37 16.35
C ILE A 225 9.34 9.17 17.44
N GLU A 226 8.96 9.41 18.70
CA GLU A 226 9.85 9.21 19.84
C GLU A 226 9.83 7.74 20.28
N ARG A 227 10.96 7.04 20.11
CA ARG A 227 11.11 5.65 20.61
C ARG A 227 11.23 5.66 22.13
N ILE A 228 10.22 5.16 22.83
CA ILE A 228 10.39 4.79 24.24
C ILE A 228 11.27 3.54 24.29
N ARG A 229 12.56 3.72 24.58
CA ARG A 229 13.44 2.62 25.00
C ARG A 229 12.95 2.16 26.36
N HIS A 230 12.29 0.99 26.42
CA HIS A 230 12.18 0.28 27.68
C HIS A 230 13.57 -0.24 28.04
N ASN A 231 14.21 0.43 29.01
CA ASN A 231 15.37 -0.11 29.70
C ASN A 231 14.94 -1.44 30.33
N HIS A 232 15.51 -2.55 29.83
CA HIS A 232 15.59 -3.76 30.63
C HIS A 232 16.67 -3.55 31.68
N ASN A 233 16.24 -3.19 32.88
CA ASN A 233 16.98 -3.43 34.10
C ASN A 233 16.08 -4.29 34.98
N ASP A 234 16.31 -5.60 34.95
CA ASP A 234 16.60 -6.46 36.11
C ASP A 234 16.67 -7.93 35.67
#